data_AF-A0A969U7W4-F1
#
_entry.id   AF-A0A969U7W4-F1
#
_cell.length_a   1.000
_cell.length_b   1.000
_cell.length_c   1.000
_cell.angle_alpha   90.00
_cell.angle_beta   90.00
_cell.angle_gamma   90.00
#
_symmetry.space_group_name_H-M   'P 1'
#
loop_
_entity.id
_entity.type
_entity.pdbx_description
1 polymer ?
#
loop_
_entity_poly.entity_id
_entity_poly.type
_entity_poly.pdbx_seq_one_letter_code
_entity_poly.pdbx_strand_id
1 'polypeptide(L)' 'MRIPLDYYQILAITESNLSELEEAYRDRLLQLPRQGYSDAAIESRKQLITVAYEVLSDARQRELYATGAVSQR' A
#
# COMPACT_ATOMS: atom_id res chain seq x y z
N MET A 1 16.15 11.53 4.14
CA MET A 1 15.28 11.15 3.00
C MET A 1 14.00 10.55 3.56
N ARG A 2 12.93 11.34 3.73
CA ARG A 2 11.58 10.80 3.99
C ARG A 2 11.11 10.30 2.63
N ILE A 3 11.32 9.03 2.35
CA ILE A 3 10.65 8.38 1.22
C ILE A 3 9.15 8.53 1.57
N PRO A 4 8.36 9.33 0.83
CA PRO A 4 6.91 9.27 1.01
C PRO A 4 6.57 7.80 0.84
N LEU A 5 5.99 7.19 1.87
CA LEU A 5 5.71 5.77 1.90
C LEU A 5 4.82 5.47 0.68
N ASP A 6 5.45 5.02 -0.40
CA ASP A 6 4.83 5.14 -1.69
C ASP A 6 3.84 3.99 -1.80
N TYR A 7 2.54 4.29 -1.69
CA TYR A 7 1.50 3.26 -1.71
C TYR A 7 1.58 2.42 -2.98
N TYR A 8 2.03 3.03 -4.08
CA TYR A 8 2.34 2.35 -5.34
C TYR A 8 3.52 1.37 -5.19
N GLN A 9 4.60 1.73 -4.48
CA GLN A 9 5.72 0.82 -4.20
C GLN A 9 5.36 -0.31 -3.22
N ILE A 10 4.50 -0.04 -2.22
CA ILE A 10 4.00 -1.08 -1.32
C ILE A 10 3.27 -2.16 -2.12
N LEU A 11 2.41 -1.75 -3.06
CA LEU A 11 1.68 -2.65 -3.93
C LEU A 11 2.48 -3.12 -5.16
N ALA A 12 3.70 -2.62 -5.37
CA ALA A 12 4.54 -2.92 -6.53
C ALA A 12 3.87 -2.63 -7.88
N ILE A 13 3.01 -1.60 -7.93
CA ILE A 13 2.34 -1.15 -9.15
C ILE A 13 2.76 0.27 -9.50
N THR A 14 2.45 0.68 -10.73
CA THR A 14 2.62 2.07 -11.17
C THR A 14 1.26 2.76 -11.27
N GLU A 15 1.26 4.09 -11.32
CA GLU A 15 0.02 4.90 -11.43
C GLU A 15 -0.81 4.53 -12.68
N SER A 16 -0.16 4.07 -13.75
CA SER A 16 -0.81 3.62 -14.98
C SER A 16 -1.53 2.27 -14.85
N ASN A 17 -1.18 1.47 -13.83
CA ASN A 17 -1.67 0.10 -13.65
C ASN A 17 -2.71 -0.02 -12.52
N LEU A 18 -3.47 1.04 -12.27
CA LEU A 18 -4.55 1.02 -11.28
C LEU A 18 -5.60 -0.08 -11.54
N SER A 19 -5.77 -0.50 -12.80
CA SER A 19 -6.62 -1.63 -13.16
C SER A 19 -6.15 -2.97 -12.55
N GLU A 20 -4.86 -3.09 -12.21
CA GLU A 20 -4.25 -4.28 -11.59
C GLU A 20 -4.15 -4.17 -10.06
N LEU A 21 -4.71 -3.11 -9.46
CA LEU A 21 -4.61 -2.80 -8.03
C LEU A 21 -5.09 -3.97 -7.13
N GLU A 22 -6.22 -4.58 -7.46
CA GLU A 22 -6.75 -5.73 -6.72
C GLU A 22 -5.85 -6.97 -6.82
N GLU A 23 -5.30 -7.22 -8.00
CA GLU A 23 -4.42 -8.36 -8.25
C GLU A 23 -3.10 -8.20 -7.48
N ALA A 24 -2.51 -7.01 -7.54
CA ALA A 24 -1.30 -6.67 -6.82
C ALA A 24 -1.48 -6.73 -5.29
N TYR A 25 -2.64 -6.29 -4.78
CA TYR A 25 -2.99 -6.44 -3.36
C TYR A 25 -3.00 -7.91 -2.92
N ARG A 26 -3.64 -8.78 -3.71
CA ARG A 26 -3.68 -10.22 -3.43
C ARG A 26 -2.28 -10.85 -3.49
N ASP A 27 -1.49 -10.51 -4.50
CA ASP A 27 -0.12 -11.01 -4.64
C ASP A 27 0.74 -10.63 -3.41
N ARG A 28 0.65 -9.37 -2.96
CA ARG A 28 1.39 -8.90 -1.79
C ARG A 28 1.01 -9.60 -0.50
N LEU A 29 -0.26 -9.95 -0.32
CA LEU A 29 -0.70 -10.75 0.82
C LEU A 29 -0.18 -12.20 0.74
N LEU A 30 -0.05 -12.76 -0.47
CA LEU A 30 0.50 -14.10 -0.68
C LEU A 30 2.01 -14.15 -0.46
N GLN A 31 2.73 -13.07 -0.80
CA GLN A 31 4.19 -12.93 -0.62
C GLN A 31 4.63 -12.66 0.83
N LEU A 32 3.72 -12.69 1.81
CA LEU A 32 4.09 -12.46 3.21
C LEU A 32 5.04 -13.56 3.72
N PRO A 33 6.17 -13.20 4.35
CA PRO A 33 7.10 -14.17 4.89
C PRO A 33 6.44 -14.92 6.06
N ARG A 34 6.32 -16.24 5.91
CA ARG A 34 5.64 -17.12 6.89
C ARG A 34 6.59 -17.72 7.94
N GLN A 35 7.89 -17.45 7.87
CA GLN A 35 8.91 -18.05 8.73
C GLN A 35 9.88 -16.98 9.26
N GLY A 36 10.09 -16.96 10.57
CA GLY A 36 11.10 -16.11 11.22
C GLY A 36 10.67 -14.67 11.56
N TYR A 37 9.44 -14.26 11.24
CA TYR A 37 8.88 -12.97 11.64
C TYR A 37 7.87 -13.16 12.78
N SER A 38 7.87 -12.24 13.75
CA SER A 38 6.83 -12.20 14.78
C SER A 38 5.48 -11.90 14.15
N ASP A 39 4.40 -12.44 14.72
CA ASP A 39 3.02 -12.18 14.26
C ASP A 39 2.74 -10.68 14.14
N ALA A 40 3.24 -9.87 15.09
CA ALA A 40 3.12 -8.42 15.04
C ALA A 40 3.74 -7.77 13.78
N ALA A 41 4.85 -8.30 13.27
CA ALA A 41 5.51 -7.81 12.07
C ALA A 41 4.73 -8.20 10.79
N ILE A 42 4.15 -9.40 10.79
CA ILE A 42 3.28 -9.87 9.70
C ILE A 42 2.00 -9.02 9.65
N GLU A 43 1.37 -8.80 10.80
CA GLU A 43 0.16 -7.98 10.92
C GLU A 43 0.44 -6.52 10.53
N SER A 44 1.56 -5.95 10.99
CA SER A 44 1.97 -4.60 10.57
C SER A 44 2.15 -4.49 9.06
N ARG A 45 2.74 -5.52 8.43
CA ARG A 45 2.92 -5.54 6.97
C ARG A 45 1.61 -5.67 6.22
N LYS A 46 0.68 -6.51 6.70
CA LYS A 46 -0.69 -6.59 6.15
C LYS A 46 -1.39 -5.25 6.24
N GLN A 47 -1.34 -4.60 7.41
CA GLN A 47 -1.94 -3.29 7.63
C GLN A 47 -1.42 -2.25 6.63
N LEU A 48 -0.11 -2.20 6.38
CA LEU A 48 0.47 -1.29 5.39
C LEU A 48 -0.05 -1.57 3.96
N ILE A 49 -0.16 -2.84 3.58
CA ILE A 49 -0.68 -3.26 2.26
C ILE A 49 -2.17 -2.88 2.13
N THR A 50 -2.96 -3.10 3.19
CA THR A 50 -4.39 -2.75 3.23
C THR A 50 -4.61 -1.24 3.14
N VAL A 51 -3.89 -0.46 3.95
CA VAL A 51 -3.99 1.02 3.91
C VAL A 51 -3.60 1.56 2.52
N ALA A 52 -2.54 1.01 1.91
CA ALA A 52 -2.14 1.39 0.56
C ALA A 52 -3.26 1.12 -0.46
N TYR A 53 -3.89 -0.04 -0.38
CA TYR A 53 -5.00 -0.42 -1.25
C TYR A 53 -6.21 0.50 -1.06
N GLU A 54 -6.61 0.77 0.19
CA GLU A 54 -7.77 1.63 0.48
C GLU A 54 -7.59 3.07 -0.03
N VAL A 55 -6.39 3.62 0.14
CA VAL A 55 -6.05 4.97 -0.35
C VAL A 55 -6.06 5.03 -1.88
N LEU A 56 -5.51 4.02 -2.55
CA LEU A 56 -5.42 3.99 -4.01
C LEU A 56 -6.73 3.59 -4.70
N SER A 57 -7.59 2.84 -4.00
CA SER A 57 -8.91 2.41 -4.46
C SER A 57 -9.94 3.56 -4.45
N ASP A 58 -9.87 4.48 -3.48
CA ASP A 58 -10.70 5.68 -3.46
C ASP A 58 -10.05 6.82 -4.27
N ALA A 59 -10.69 7.23 -5.37
CA ALA A 59 -10.18 8.27 -6.25
C ALA A 59 -9.94 9.61 -5.55
N ARG A 60 -10.74 9.97 -4.53
CA ARG A 60 -10.56 11.20 -3.74
C ARG A 60 -9.37 11.06 -2.81
N GLN A 61 -9.21 9.92 -2.14
CA GLN A 61 -8.04 9.68 -1.29
C GLN A 61 -6.74 9.65 -2.10
N ARG A 62 -6.77 9.04 -3.29
CA ARG A 62 -5.65 9.04 -4.23
C ARG A 62 -5.28 10.44 -4.69
N GLU A 63 -6.26 11.29 -5.01
CA GLU A 63 -6.02 12.69 -5.38
C GLU A 63 -5.42 13.50 -4.22
N LEU A 64 -5.92 13.29 -3.00
CA LEU A 64 -5.36 13.91 -1.79
C LEU A 64 -3.91 13.46 -1.54
N TYR A 65 -3.63 12.17 -1.77
CA TYR A 65 -2.29 11.61 -1.67
C TYR A 65 -1.36 12.19 -2.74
N ALA A 66 -1.80 12.21 -4.01
CA ALA A 66 -1.04 12.77 -5.13
C ALA A 66 -0.73 14.26 -4.95
N THR A 67 -1.66 15.02 -4.37
CA THR A 67 -1.50 16.46 -4.12
C THR A 67 -0.67 16.74 -2.86
N GLY A 68 -0.25 15.71 -2.10
CA GLY A 68 0.44 15.87 -0.81
C GLY A 68 -0.44 16.49 0.28
N ALA A 69 -1.76 16.56 0.04
CA ALA A 69 -2.74 17.12 0.97
C ALA A 69 -3.04 16.18 2.14
N VAL A 70 -2.53 14.93 2.11
CA VAL A 70 -2.43 14.06 3.29
C VAL A 70 -1.32 14.59 4.22
N SER A 71 -1.47 15.83 4.67
CA SER A 71 -0.68 16.41 5.74
C SER A 71 -1.19 15.91 7.07
N GLN A 72 -0.49 14.89 7.57
CA GLN A 72 -0.20 14.58 8.98
C GLN A 72 -0.96 15.47 9.99
N ARG A 73 -1.99 14.91 10.61
CA ARG A 73 -2.39 15.29 11.98
C ARG A 73 -2.02 14.16 12.92
#